data_AF-A0A1I0HT81-F1
#
_entry.id   AF-A0A1I0HT81-F1
#
_cell.length_a   1.000
_cell.length_b   1.000
_cell.length_c   1.000
_cell.angle_alpha   90.00
_cell.angle_beta   90.00
_cell.angle_gamma   90.00
#
_symmetry.space_group_name_H-M   'P 1'
#
loop_
_entity.id
_entity.type
_entity.pdbx_description
1 polymer ?
#
loop_
_entity_poly.entity_id
_entity_poly.type
_entity_poly.pdbx_seq_one_letter_code
_entity_poly.pdbx_strand_id
1 'polypeptide(L)' 'MFVKVVKNNRGRPNTSFISIVESYREDGKVKHRTIRNLGLFDDDQVPYIKAAFAKKKPRLVYDD' A
#
# COMPACT_ATOMS: atom_id res chain seq x y z
N MET A 1 -0.07 9.18 5.24
CA MET A 1 0.44 8.23 4.24
C MET A 1 -0.31 6.91 4.39
N PHE A 2 -0.67 6.26 3.29
CA PHE A 2 -1.33 4.94 3.29
C PHE A 2 -0.95 4.15 2.03
N VAL A 3 -1.17 2.84 2.07
CA VAL A 3 -0.95 1.93 0.95
C VAL A 3 -2.21 1.88 0.09
N LYS A 4 -2.12 2.32 -1.17
CA LYS A 4 -3.16 2.15 -2.17
C LYS A 4 -2.96 0.82 -2.87
N VAL A 5 -4.03 0.02 -2.96
CA VAL A 5 -4.05 -1.30 -3.61
C VAL A 5 -5.06 -1.27 -4.74
N VAL A 6 -4.64 -1.63 -5.94
CA VAL A 6 -5.47 -1.72 -7.13
C VAL A 6 -5.40 -3.15 -7.66
N LYS A 7 -6.54 -3.85 -7.70
CA LYS A 7 -6.59 -5.23 -8.19
C LYS A 7 -6.13 -5.32 -9.63
N ASN A 8 -5.29 -6.31 -9.92
CA ASN A 8 -4.88 -6.57 -11.28
C ASN A 8 -5.99 -7.34 -12.02
N ASN A 9 -6.81 -6.61 -12.77
CA ASN A 9 -7.92 -7.19 -13.54
C ASN A 9 -7.48 -7.76 -14.90
N ARG A 10 -6.22 -7.54 -15.31
CA ARG A 10 -5.70 -7.95 -16.62
C ARG A 10 -4.25 -8.43 -16.48
N GLY A 11 -4.03 -9.74 -16.57
CA GLY A 11 -2.70 -10.33 -16.48
C GLY A 11 -2.65 -11.48 -15.47
N ARG A 12 -1.58 -11.57 -14.70
CA ARG A 12 -1.38 -12.63 -13.70
C ARG A 12 -2.50 -12.58 -12.64
N PRO A 13 -3.28 -13.66 -12.44
CA PRO A 13 -4.32 -13.69 -11.42
C PRO A 13 -3.73 -13.59 -10.01
N ASN A 14 -4.55 -13.21 -9.03
CA ASN A 14 -4.18 -13.07 -7.61
C ASN A 14 -3.05 -12.09 -7.34
N THR A 15 -2.97 -11.03 -8.15
CA THR A 15 -1.99 -9.95 -7.98
C THR A 15 -2.66 -8.59 -7.85
N SER A 16 -1.97 -7.65 -7.23
CA SER A 16 -2.40 -6.27 -7.06
C SER A 16 -1.26 -5.29 -7.33
N PHE A 17 -1.57 -4.18 -7.98
CA PHE A 17 -0.66 -3.05 -8.08
C PHE A 17 -0.71 -2.23 -6.79
N ILE A 18 0.46 -1.93 -6.24
CA ILE A 18 0.58 -1.25 -4.96
C ILE A 18 1.34 0.06 -5.11
N SER A 19 0.84 1.13 -4.49
CA SER A 19 1.51 2.41 -4.39
C SER A 19 1.39 3.04 -3.01
N ILE A 20 2.40 3.83 -2.63
CA ILE A 20 2.44 4.60 -1.40
C ILE A 20 1.90 6.00 -1.69
N VAL A 21 0.84 6.38 -0.98
CA VAL A 21 0.12 7.63 -1.19
C VAL A 21 0.19 8.49 0.06
N GLU A 22 0.51 9.76 -0.12
CA GLU A 22 0.43 10.77 0.91
C GLU A 22 -0.86 11.58 0.77
N SER A 23 -1.51 11.86 1.89
CA SER A 23 -2.65 12.78 1.94
C SER A 23 -2.18 14.12 2.47
N TYR A 24 -2.56 15.19 1.79
CA TYR A 24 -2.22 16.57 2.14
C TYR A 24 -3.46 17.46 1.94
N ARG A 25 -3.40 18.69 2.45
CA ARG A 25 -4.43 19.71 2.20
C ARG A 25 -3.86 20.81 1.33
N GLU A 26 -4.66 21.25 0.38
CA GLU A 26 -4.35 22.38 -0.50
C GLU A 26 -5.67 23.15 -0.69
N ASP A 27 -5.66 24.44 -0.37
CA ASP A 27 -6.84 25.32 -0.39
C ASP A 27 -8.06 24.75 0.37
N GLY A 28 -7.81 24.19 1.55
CA GLY A 28 -8.85 23.56 2.39
C GLY A 28 -9.37 22.22 1.88
N LYS A 29 -8.96 21.77 0.69
CA LYS A 29 -9.37 20.49 0.10
C LYS A 29 -8.35 19.40 0.41
N VAL A 30 -8.83 18.21 0.78
CA VAL A 30 -7.98 17.03 0.95
C VAL A 30 -7.60 16.51 -0.44
N LYS A 31 -6.29 16.38 -0.69
CA LYS A 31 -5.72 15.81 -1.90
C LYS A 31 -4.80 14.64 -1.57
N HIS A 32 -4.50 13.86 -2.59
CA HIS A 32 -3.64 12.68 -2.51
C HIS A 32 -2.56 12.73 -3.59
N ARG A 33 -1.31 12.48 -3.22
CA ARG A 33 -0.19 12.33 -4.17
C ARG A 33 0.48 10.99 -4.00
N THR A 34 0.80 10.32 -5.10
CA THR A 34 1.60 9.09 -5.08
C THR A 34 3.05 9.45 -4.84
N ILE A 35 3.63 8.93 -3.75
CA ILE A 35 5.04 9.12 -3.39
C ILE A 35 5.91 8.07 -4.07
N ARG A 36 5.43 6.83 -4.15
CA ARG A 36 6.16 5.73 -4.77
C ARG A 36 5.21 4.68 -5.33
N ASN A 37 5.49 4.21 -6.54
CA ASN A 37 4.89 2.98 -7.06
C ASN A 37 5.76 1.80 -6.63
N LEU A 38 5.18 0.82 -5.95
CA LEU A 38 5.90 -0.39 -5.54
C LEU A 38 5.85 -1.46 -6.64
N GLY A 39 4.83 -1.44 -7.50
CA GLY A 39 4.67 -2.40 -8.59
C GLY A 39 3.61 -3.45 -8.30
N LEU A 40 3.75 -4.61 -8.95
CA LEU A 40 2.82 -5.74 -8.87
C LEU A 40 3.27 -6.72 -7.78
N PHE A 41 2.36 -7.08 -6.88
CA PHE A 41 2.61 -8.05 -5.80
C PHE A 41 1.53 -9.12 -5.78
N ASP A 42 1.84 -10.26 -5.18
CA ASP A 42 0.86 -11.30 -4.90
C ASP A 42 -0.10 -10.82 -3.79
N ASP A 43 -1.37 -11.21 -3.89
CA ASP A 43 -2.44 -10.69 -3.03
C ASP A 43 -2.25 -11.03 -1.54
N ASP A 44 -1.58 -12.14 -1.24
CA ASP A 44 -1.21 -12.58 0.11
C ASP A 44 -0.16 -11.67 0.76
N GLN A 45 0.62 -10.92 -0.04
CA GLN A 45 1.62 -9.97 0.45
C GLN A 45 0.99 -8.64 0.92
N VAL A 46 -0.23 -8.34 0.48
CA VAL A 46 -0.91 -7.06 0.75
C VAL A 46 -1.04 -6.72 2.25
N PRO A 47 -1.45 -7.65 3.15
CA PRO A 47 -1.54 -7.36 4.58
C PRO A 47 -0.20 -6.95 5.19
N TYR A 48 0.89 -7.61 4.81
CA TYR A 48 2.24 -7.30 5.31
C TYR A 48 2.73 -5.93 4.85
N ILE A 49 2.44 -5.58 3.59
CA ILE A 49 2.78 -4.26 3.06
C ILE A 49 1.95 -3.18 3.76
N LYS A 50 0.64 -3.39 3.97
CA LYS A 50 -0.18 -2.47 4.76
C LYS A 50 0.35 -2.29 6.18
N ALA A 51 0.74 -3.38 6.83
CA ALA A 51 1.33 -3.36 8.16
C ALA A 51 2.65 -2.57 8.22
N ALA A 52 3.54 -2.75 7.24
CA ALA A 52 4.84 -2.07 7.18
C ALA A 52 4.73 -0.53 7.11
N PHE A 53 3.65 -0.02 6.50
CA PHE A 53 3.38 1.42 6.34
C PHE A 53 2.25 1.95 7.24
N ALA A 54 1.72 1.13 8.15
CA ALA A 54 0.71 1.57 9.11
C ALA A 54 1.31 2.59 10.10
N LYS A 55 0.48 3.52 10.58
CA LYS A 55 0.89 4.50 11.61
C LYS A 55 1.34 3.79 12.90
N LYS A 56 0.66 2.71 13.28
CA LYS A 56 1.05 1.80 14.36
C LYS A 56 1.57 0.52 13.73
N LYS A 57 2.89 0.46 13.50
CA LYS A 57 3.52 -0.72 12.89
C LYS A 57 3.45 -1.89 13.86
N PRO A 58 3.02 -3.09 13.43
CA PRO A 58 3.08 -4.26 14.27
C PRO A 58 4.54 -4.64 14.54
N ARG A 59 4.79 -5.23 15.71
CA ARG A 59 6.08 -5.85 16.03
C ARG A 59 6.23 -7.11 15.18
N LEU A 60 7.34 -7.25 14.47
CA LEU A 60 7.69 -8.49 13.80
C LEU A 60 8.09 -9.51 14.87
N VAL A 61 7.43 -10.66 14.84
CA VAL A 61 7.72 -11.80 15.70
C VAL A 61 8.17 -12.92 14.78
N TYR A 62 9.34 -13.46 15.07
CA TYR A 62 9.91 -14.60 14.38
C TYR A 62 9.96 -15.75 15.39
N ASP A 63 9.75 -16.97 14.93
CA ASP A 63 9.72 -18.15 15.80
C ASP A 63 11.12 -18.68 16.18
N ASP A 64 12.19 -18.01 15.70
CA ASP A 64 13.59 -18.46 15.58
C ASP A 64 13.80 -19.65 14.61
#